data_AF-W1YNE6-F1
#
_entry.id   AF-W1YNE6-F1
#
_cell.length_a   1.000
_cell.length_b   1.000
_cell.length_c   1.000
_cell.angle_alpha   90.00
_cell.angle_beta   90.00
_cell.angle_gamma   90.00
#
_symmetry.space_group_name_H-M   'P 1'
#
loop_
_entity.id
_entity.type
_entity.pdbx_description
1 polymer ?
#
loop_
_entity_poly.entity_id
_entity_poly.type
_entity_poly.pdbx_seq_one_letter_code
_entity_poly.pdbx_strand_id
1 'polypeptide(L)' 'ANLRHILTKKATKRKRHLRPKAMVSKGDLGLVIACLPYA' A
#
# COMPACT_ATOMS: atom_id res chain seq x y z
N ALA A 1 -3.49 -1.65 1.49
CA ALA A 1 -4.58 -1.60 2.50
C ALA A 1 -5.95 -1.42 1.81
N ASN A 2 -7.09 -1.54 2.51
CA ASN A 2 -8.44 -1.28 1.95
C ASN A 2 -9.02 -2.27 0.92
N LEU A 3 -8.43 -3.47 0.80
CA LEU A 3 -8.86 -4.54 -0.11
C LEU A 3 -9.74 -5.62 0.53
N ARG A 4 -9.94 -5.63 1.87
CA ARG A 4 -10.50 -6.78 2.59
C ARG A 4 -11.99 -6.66 2.93
N HIS A 5 -12.55 -5.45 3.04
CA HIS A 5 -13.94 -5.24 3.44
C HIS A 5 -14.54 -3.97 2.82
N ILE A 6 -15.87 -3.94 2.64
CA ILE A 6 -16.65 -2.86 1.99
C ILE A 6 -16.18 -2.58 0.55
N LEU A 7 -15.96 -3.63 -0.24
CA LEU A 7 -15.56 -3.49 -1.64
C LEU A 7 -16.73 -3.14 -2.58
N THR A 8 -17.94 -3.56 -2.22
CA THR A 8 -19.15 -3.37 -3.02
C THR A 8 -19.53 -1.89 -3.14
N LYS A 9 -19.30 -1.11 -2.08
CA LYS A 9 -19.53 0.35 -2.08
C LYS A 9 -18.44 1.15 -2.82
N LYS A 10 -17.38 0.50 -3.30
CA LYS A 10 -16.25 1.18 -3.97
C LYS A 10 -16.34 1.01 -5.49
N ALA A 11 -16.14 2.10 -6.22
CA ALA A 11 -16.07 2.08 -7.68
C ALA A 11 -15.00 1.10 -8.20
N THR A 12 -15.26 0.49 -9.37
CA THR A 12 -14.35 -0.46 -10.05
C THR A 12 -12.98 0.17 -10.33
N LYS A 13 -12.94 1.43 -10.79
CA LYS A 13 -11.71 2.22 -10.98
C LYS A 13 -10.86 2.27 -9.70
N ARG A 14 -11.47 2.56 -8.55
CA ARG A 14 -10.77 2.60 -7.26
C ARG A 14 -10.25 1.22 -6.85
N LYS A 15 -11.07 0.19 -7.01
CA LYS A 15 -10.66 -1.20 -6.72
C LYS A 15 -9.43 -1.61 -7.54
N ARG A 16 -9.36 -1.20 -8.82
CA ARG A 16 -8.20 -1.48 -9.68
C ARG A 16 -6.91 -0.83 -9.16
N HIS A 17 -6.95 0.43 -8.72
CA HIS A 17 -5.77 1.12 -8.16
C HIS A 17 -5.30 0.54 -6.82
N LEU A 18 -6.17 -0.17 -6.08
CA LEU A 18 -5.81 -0.81 -4.83
C LEU A 18 -5.10 -2.17 -5.02
N ARG A 19 -5.17 -2.79 -6.21
CA ARG A 19 -4.56 -4.10 -6.53
C ARG A 19 -3.03 -4.10 -6.69
N PRO A 20 -2.38 -3.13 -7.38
CA PRO A 20 -0.94 -3.14 -7.54
C PRO A 20 -0.21 -2.93 -6.21
N LYS A 21 0.98 -3.56 -6.08
CA LYS A 21 1.91 -3.25 -4.99
C LYS A 21 2.56 -1.90 -5.27
N ALA A 22 2.27 -0.90 -4.45
CA ALA A 22 2.92 0.40 -4.53
C ALA A 22 4.29 0.34 -3.86
N MET A 23 5.28 1.05 -4.42
CA MET A 23 6.55 1.26 -3.74
C MET A 23 6.38 2.22 -2.56
N VAL A 24 7.24 2.06 -1.55
CA VAL A 24 7.31 2.95 -0.40
C VAL A 24 7.69 4.36 -0.86
N SER A 25 7.11 5.38 -0.22
CA SER A 25 7.47 6.78 -0.51
C SER A 25 8.93 7.06 -0.14
N LYS A 26 9.58 7.97 -0.87
CA LYS A 26 10.98 8.34 -0.61
C LYS A 26 11.22 8.84 0.82
N GLY A 27 10.24 9.51 1.42
CA GLY A 27 10.32 9.99 2.80
C GLY A 27 10.27 8.88 3.85
N ASP A 28 9.56 7.78 3.56
CA ASP A 28 9.37 6.68 4.50
C ASP A 28 10.51 5.65 4.44
N LEU A 29 11.34 5.69 3.39
CA LEU A 29 12.41 4.72 3.16
C LEU A 29 13.43 4.69 4.31
N GLY A 30 13.80 5.86 4.87
CA GLY A 30 14.74 5.93 5.99
C GLY A 30 14.24 5.23 7.25
N LEU A 31 12.93 5.36 7.54
CA LEU A 31 12.29 4.66 8.65
C LEU A 31 12.23 3.15 8.41
N VAL A 32 11.92 2.72 7.18
CA VAL A 32 11.89 1.30 6.81
C VAL A 32 13.27 0.65 6.99
N ILE A 33 14.33 1.33 6.56
CA ILE A 33 15.72 0.83 6.74
C ILE A 33 16.08 0.75 8.23
N ALA A 34 15.73 1.78 9.02
CA ALA A 34 16.00 1.78 10.45
C ALA A 34 15.26 0.65 11.21
N CYS A 35 14.06 0.28 10.76
CA CYS A 35 13.27 -0.79 11.37
C CYS A 35 13.61 -2.20 10.85
N LEU A 36 14.35 -2.33 9.75
CA LEU A 36 14.70 -3.60 9.13
C LEU A 36 16.22 -3.73 8.99
N PRO A 37 16.95 -4.01 10.09
CA PRO A 37 18.41 -3.93 10.15
C PRO A 37 19.17 -4.97 9.28
N TYR A 38 18.46 -5.97 8.76
CA TYR A 38 19.05 -7.06 7.96
C TYR A 38 18.41 -7.21 6.57
N ALA A 39 17.67 -6.18 6.12
CA ALA A 39 16.99 -6.18 4.82
C ALA A 39 17.87 -5.68 3.68
#